data_AF-A0A7J9VYM8-F1
#
_entry.id   AF-A0A7J9VYM8-F1
#
_cell.length_a   1.000
_cell.length_b   1.000
_cell.length_c   1.000
_cell.angle_alpha   90.00
_cell.angle_beta   90.00
_cell.angle_gamma   90.00
#
_symmetry.space_group_name_H-M   'P 1'
#
loop_
_entity.id
_entity.type
_entity.pdbx_description
1 polymer ?
#
loop_
_entity_poly.entity_id
_entity_poly.type
_entity_poly.pdbx_seq_one_letter_code
_entity_poly.pdbx_strand_id
1 'polypeptide(L)' 'MGMATILAGMPDMWRDTLAAHVPDQHGYCQTCRNSSGVSATWPCRIREVAEEAKYIHDGGLPGTFTGRHSRH' A
#
# COMPACT_ATOMS: atom_id res chain seq x y z
N MET A 1 12.55 -7.68 -10.17
CA MET A 1 11.25 -8.19 -9.68
C MET A 1 10.89 -7.42 -8.43
N GLY A 2 9.78 -6.66 -8.47
CA GLY A 2 9.36 -5.80 -7.36
C GLY A 2 8.54 -6.55 -6.32
N MET A 3 8.50 -6.05 -5.09
CA MET A 3 7.72 -6.64 -3.98
C MET A 3 6.22 -6.75 -4.33
N ALA A 4 5.68 -5.79 -5.07
CA ALA A 4 4.29 -5.83 -5.54
C ALA A 4 3.99 -7.00 -6.48
N THR A 5 4.93 -7.39 -7.34
CA THR A 5 4.76 -8.54 -8.25
C THR A 5 4.67 -9.85 -7.47
N ILE A 6 5.48 -10.01 -6.41
CA ILE A 6 5.43 -11.19 -5.55
C ILE A 6 4.10 -11.23 -4.80
N LEU A 7 3.70 -10.09 -4.21
CA LEU A 7 2.45 -9.96 -3.48
C LEU A 7 1.23 -10.19 -4.38
N ALA A 8 1.26 -9.79 -5.66
CA ALA A 8 0.14 -9.99 -6.58
C ALA A 8 -0.27 -11.47 -6.72
N GLY A 9 0.68 -12.39 -6.55
CA GLY A 9 0.43 -13.85 -6.49
C GLY A 9 -0.16 -14.34 -5.16
N MET A 10 -0.28 -13.47 -4.16
CA MET A 10 -0.72 -13.77 -2.79
C MET A 10 -1.89 -12.84 -2.38
N PRO A 11 -3.11 -13.09 -2.87
CA PRO A 11 -4.23 -12.18 -2.70
C PRO A 11 -4.66 -11.92 -1.26
N ASP A 12 -4.49 -12.90 -0.37
CA ASP A 12 -4.81 -12.71 1.06
C ASP A 12 -3.85 -11.69 1.70
N MET A 13 -2.58 -11.73 1.34
CA MET A 13 -1.55 -10.91 1.97
C MET A 13 -1.69 -9.43 1.64
N TRP A 14 -1.94 -9.06 0.38
CA TRP A 14 -2.20 -7.65 0.05
C TRP A 14 -3.57 -7.18 0.54
N ARG A 15 -4.60 -8.06 0.60
CA ARG A 15 -5.91 -7.70 1.18
C ARG A 15 -5.79 -7.36 2.66
N ASP A 16 -5.12 -8.21 3.44
CA ASP A 16 -4.90 -7.97 4.86
C ASP A 16 -4.06 -6.71 5.08
N THR A 17 -3.04 -6.49 4.24
CA THR A 17 -2.24 -5.27 4.29
C THR A 17 -3.08 -4.02 4.02
N LEU A 18 -3.96 -4.03 3.01
CA LEU A 18 -4.86 -2.90 2.72
C LEU A 18 -5.88 -2.65 3.84
N ALA A 19 -6.34 -3.70 4.50
CA ALA A 19 -7.26 -3.61 5.64
C ALA A 19 -6.56 -3.11 6.91
N ALA A 20 -5.31 -3.51 7.13
CA ALA A 20 -4.51 -3.07 8.28
C ALA A 20 -4.00 -1.63 8.13
N HIS A 21 -3.57 -1.23 6.93
CA HIS A 21 -3.03 0.11 6.70
C HIS A 21 -4.14 1.08 6.27
N VAL A 22 -4.82 1.65 7.27
CA VAL A 22 -5.89 2.67 7.13
C VAL A 22 -5.44 4.07 7.60
N PRO A 23 -6.07 5.16 7.11
CA PRO A 23 -5.73 6.51 7.54
C PRO A 23 -6.27 6.79 8.95
N ASP A 24 -5.58 7.61 9.71
CA ASP A 24 -6.05 8.23 10.94
C ASP A 24 -6.72 9.58 10.64
N GLN A 25 -7.29 10.22 11.67
CA GLN A 25 -7.96 11.52 11.55
C GLN A 25 -7.02 12.68 11.21
N HIS A 26 -5.70 12.49 11.34
CA HIS A 26 -4.67 13.50 11.10
C HIS A 26 -3.94 13.29 9.76
N GLY A 27 -4.36 12.31 8.94
CA GLY A 27 -3.74 12.02 7.65
C GLY A 27 -2.47 11.17 7.73
N TYR A 28 -2.33 10.35 8.77
CA TYR A 28 -1.24 9.38 8.92
C TYR A 28 -1.76 7.94 8.88
N CYS A 29 -0.89 6.98 8.60
CA CYS A 29 -1.27 5.57 8.72
C CYS A 29 -1.27 5.13 10.18
N GLN A 30 -2.39 4.57 10.64
CA GLN A 30 -2.56 4.09 12.02
C GLN A 30 -1.56 2.97 12.37
N THR A 31 -1.39 2.02 11.46
CA THR A 31 -0.55 0.83 11.65
C THR A 31 0.94 1.09 11.50
N CYS A 32 1.33 2.12 10.75
CA CYS A 32 2.74 2.51 10.64
C CYS A 32 3.27 3.26 11.87
N ARG A 33 2.44 3.49 12.91
CA ARG A 33 2.89 4.14 14.14
C ARG A 33 3.93 3.25 14.83
N ASN A 34 5.17 3.72 14.91
CA ASN A 34 6.22 3.02 15.64
C ASN A 34 6.17 3.34 17.15
N SER A 35 6.93 2.60 17.96
CA SER A 35 7.00 2.77 19.42
C SER A 35 7.47 4.16 19.87
N SER A 36 8.07 4.94 18.96
CA SER A 36 8.48 6.33 19.17
C SER A 36 7.37 7.35 18.85
N GLY A 37 6.19 6.89 18.44
CA GLY A 37 5.03 7.73 18.09
C GLY A 37 5.06 8.31 16.67
N VAL A 38 6.08 8.00 15.86
CA VAL A 38 6.17 8.47 14.48
C VAL A 38 5.29 7.60 13.60
N SER A 39 4.32 8.21 12.93
CA SER A 39 3.47 7.56 11.94
C SER A 39 3.88 7.98 10.53
N ALA A 40 3.86 7.05 9.58
CA ALA A 40 4.03 7.38 8.16
C ALA A 40 2.87 8.24 7.67
N THR A 41 3.15 9.24 6.84
CA THR A 41 2.12 10.02 6.15
C THR A 41 1.26 9.11 5.27
N TRP A 42 -0.02 9.46 5.16
CA TRP A 42 -0.96 8.74 4.32
C TRP A 42 -0.91 9.24 2.86
N PRO A 43 -1.02 8.34 1.85
CA PRO A 43 -0.95 6.88 1.95
C PRO A 43 0.47 6.44 2.32
N CYS A 44 0.63 5.40 3.14
CA CYS A 44 1.96 4.93 3.50
C CYS A 44 2.54 4.00 2.42
N ARG A 45 3.87 3.87 2.39
CA ARG A 45 4.57 3.05 1.38
C ARG A 45 4.12 1.58 1.35
N ILE A 46 3.80 1.01 2.52
CA ILE A 46 3.34 -0.39 2.62
C ILE A 46 1.98 -0.55 1.94
N ARG A 47 1.06 0.39 2.16
CA ARG A 47 -0.23 0.41 1.48
C ARG A 47 -0.05 0.53 -0.03
N GLU A 48 0.83 1.42 -0.50
CA GLU A 48 1.05 1.63 -1.94
C GLU A 48 1.53 0.35 -2.64
N VAL A 49 2.43 -0.40 -2.01
CA VAL A 49 2.90 -1.69 -2.53
C VAL A 49 1.74 -2.70 -2.59
N ALA A 50 0.83 -2.70 -1.60
CA ALA A 50 -0.34 -3.55 -1.61
C ALA A 50 -1.38 -3.12 -2.67
N GLU A 51 -1.53 -1.82 -2.92
CA GLU A 51 -2.37 -1.30 -4.01
C GLU A 51 -1.78 -1.65 -5.39
N GLU A 52 -0.46 -1.57 -5.55
CA GLU A 52 0.22 -2.03 -6.77
C GLU A 52 0.05 -3.54 -6.97
N ALA A 53 0.17 -4.33 -5.90
CA ALA A 53 -0.05 -5.78 -5.96
C ALA A 53 -1.47 -6.14 -6.39
N LYS A 54 -2.48 -5.43 -5.86
CA LYS A 54 -3.87 -5.56 -6.29
C LYS A 54 -4.01 -5.19 -7.77
N TYR A 55 -3.44 -4.06 -8.19
CA TYR A 55 -3.50 -3.64 -9.59
C TYR A 55 -2.89 -4.67 -10.54
N ILE A 56 -1.74 -5.26 -10.19
CA ILE A 56 -1.11 -6.33 -10.96
C ILE A 56 -1.99 -7.59 -10.97
N HIS A 57 -2.58 -7.95 -9.84
CA HIS A 57 -3.50 -9.08 -9.72
C HIS A 57 -4.73 -8.92 -10.64
N ASP A 58 -5.26 -7.70 -10.73
CA ASP A 58 -6.40 -7.35 -11.58
C ASP A 58 -6.04 -7.26 -13.09
N GLY A 59 -4.78 -7.56 -13.46
CA GLY A 59 -4.29 -7.58 -14.84
C GLY A 59 -3.43 -6.40 -15.25
N GLY A 60 -3.08 -5.51 -14.32
CA GLY A 60 -2.18 -4.39 -14.53
C GLY A 60 -0.72 -4.81 -14.72
N LEU A 61 0.05 -3.99 -15.44
CA LEU A 61 1.48 -4.24 -15.63
C LEU A 61 2.31 -3.66 -14.48
N PRO A 62 3.29 -4.41 -13.92
CA PRO A 62 4.18 -3.91 -12.87
C PRO A 62 4.86 -2.60 -13.25
N GLY A 63 4.96 -1.64 -12.33
CA GLY A 63 5.59 -0.33 -12.59
C GLY A 63 4.74 0.66 -13.41
N THR A 64 3.55 0.26 -13.87
CA THR A 64 2.56 1.19 -14.47
C THR A 64 1.55 1.73 -13.46
N PHE A 65 1.60 1.24 -12.22
CA PHE A 65 0.74 1.70 -11.15
C PHE A 65 1.11 3.13 -10.72
N THR A 66 0.20 4.09 -10.92
CA THR A 66 0.40 5.51 -10.61
C THR A 66 0.06 5.87 -9.17
N GLY A 67 0.27 4.94 -8.23
CA GLY A 67 0.06 5.18 -6.79
C GLY A 67 0.68 6.50 -6.36
N ARG A 68 -0.14 7.37 -5.75
CA ARG A 68 0.14 8.76 -5.29
C ARG A 68 0.45 9.81 -6.37
N HIS A 69 0.70 9.46 -7.64
CA HIS A 69 0.93 10.45 -8.71
C HIS A 69 -0.35 10.94 -9.43
N SER A 70 -1.54 10.48 -9.03
CA SER A 70 -2.82 10.88 -9.64
C SER A 70 -3.59 11.97 -8.87
N ARG A 71 -2.91 12.78 -8.06
CA ARG A 71 -3.49 14.02 -7.52
C ARG A 71 -2.49 15.18 -7.63
N HIS A 72 -2.41 15.77 -8.82
CA HIS A 72 -2.15 17.19 -9.02
C HIS A 72 -2.84 17.63 -10.31
#